data_AF-A0A142XN09-F1
#
_entry.id   AF-A0A142XN09-F1
#
_cell.length_a   1.000
_cell.length_b   1.000
_cell.length_c   1.000
_cell.angle_alpha   90.00
_cell.angle_beta   90.00
_cell.angle_gamma   90.00
#
_symmetry.space_group_name_H-M   'P 1'
#
loop_
_entity.id
_entity.type
_entity.pdbx_description
1 polymer ?
#
loop_
_entity_poly.entity_id
_entity_poly.type
_entity_poly.pdbx_seq_one_letter_code
_entity_poly.pdbx_strand_id
1 'polypeptide(L)' 'MPHPNPRQYSLVRFQVDLLPVEYRDRYPFTRDGVYVYFGEIPNMPGHCVVADHRSGRIYSGYHIEHFAEIPEDEI' A
#
# COMPACT_ATOMS: atom_id res chain seq x y z
N MET A 1 0.77 -5.70 -18.30
CA MET A 1 0.09 -4.39 -18.17
C MET A 1 0.59 -3.80 -16.87
N PRO A 2 1.07 -2.54 -16.82
CA PRO A 2 1.31 -1.92 -15.52
C PRO A 2 -0.02 -1.91 -14.79
N HIS A 3 -0.08 -2.46 -13.57
CA HIS A 3 -1.28 -2.36 -12.76
C HIS A 3 -1.54 -0.86 -12.55
N PRO A 4 -2.74 -0.35 -12.89
CA PRO A 4 -3.04 1.05 -12.61
C PRO A 4 -2.89 1.28 -11.11
N ASN A 5 -2.37 2.45 -10.73
CA ASN A 5 -2.28 2.86 -9.33
C ASN A 5 -3.62 2.59 -8.63
N PRO A 6 -3.63 2.14 -7.36
CA PRO A 6 -4.86 1.90 -6.64
C PRO A 6 -5.80 3.12 -6.67
N ARG A 7 -7.11 2.87 -6.70
CA ARG A 7 -8.11 3.95 -6.64
C ARG A 7 -8.01 4.65 -5.29
N GLN A 8 -8.12 5.98 -5.29
CA GLN A 8 -8.15 6.74 -4.04
C GLN A 8 -9.29 6.24 -3.13
N TYR A 9 -8.96 6.01 -1.87
CA TYR A 9 -9.78 5.42 -0.81
C TYR A 9 -10.13 3.93 -0.95
N SER A 10 -9.48 3.19 -1.86
CA SER A 10 -9.63 1.73 -1.92
C SER A 10 -8.87 1.02 -0.81
N LEU A 11 -9.27 -0.22 -0.52
CA LEU A 11 -8.50 -1.12 0.33
C LEU A 11 -7.37 -1.73 -0.50
N VAL A 12 -6.17 -1.77 0.07
CA VAL A 12 -4.98 -2.31 -0.56
C VAL A 12 -4.26 -3.28 0.38
N ARG A 13 -3.55 -4.25 -0.19
CA ARG A 13 -2.58 -5.10 0.51
C ARG A 13 -1.16 -4.73 0.10
N PHE A 14 -0.27 -4.76 1.08
CA PHE A 14 1.15 -4.61 0.83
C PHE A 14 1.73 -5.89 0.22
N GLN A 15 2.36 -5.75 -0.94
CA GLN A 15 2.95 -6.84 -1.70
C GLN A 15 4.34 -7.21 -1.16
N VAL A 16 4.38 -7.70 0.08
CA VAL A 16 5.64 -8.06 0.77
C VAL A 16 6.50 -9.07 -0.01
N ASP A 17 5.87 -9.88 -0.84
CA ASP A 17 6.55 -10.90 -1.65
C ASP A 17 7.33 -10.32 -2.82
N LEU A 18 7.05 -9.08 -3.22
CA LEU A 18 7.82 -8.35 -4.24
C LEU A 18 9.11 -7.76 -3.67
N LEU A 19 9.25 -7.67 -2.35
CA LEU A 19 10.46 -7.16 -1.71
C LEU A 19 11.51 -8.25 -1.52
N PRO A 20 12.81 -7.96 -1.77
CA PRO A 20 13.88 -8.85 -1.36
C PRO A 20 13.85 -9.04 0.16
N VAL A 21 14.18 -10.26 0.61
CA VAL A 21 14.00 -10.69 2.02
C VAL A 21 14.67 -9.73 3.00
N GLU A 22 15.87 -9.24 2.67
CA GLU A 22 16.64 -8.28 3.49
C GLU A 22 15.97 -6.91 3.70
N TYR A 23 14.96 -6.56 2.90
CA TYR A 23 14.23 -5.29 3.03
C TYR A 23 12.89 -5.44 3.75
N ARG A 24 12.40 -6.65 3.99
CA ARG A 24 11.06 -6.88 4.58
C ARG A 24 10.93 -6.27 5.97
N ASP A 25 11.97 -6.37 6.80
CA ASP A 25 11.97 -5.84 8.17
C ASP A 25 12.03 -4.30 8.23
N ARG A 26 12.29 -3.63 7.11
CA ARG A 26 12.33 -2.15 7.04
C ARG A 26 10.96 -1.52 6.85
N TYR A 27 9.94 -2.31 6.49
CA TYR A 27 8.60 -1.82 6.25
C TYR A 27 7.70 -2.10 7.46
N PRO A 28 6.86 -1.15 7.89
CA PRO A 28 5.93 -1.35 9.00
C PRO A 28 4.67 -2.15 8.61
N PHE A 29 4.69 -2.80 7.45
CA PHE A 29 3.53 -3.47 6.87
C PHE A 29 3.59 -4.97 7.07
N THR A 30 2.43 -5.58 7.25
CA THR A 30 2.28 -7.02 7.44
C THR A 30 1.75 -7.68 6.17
N ARG A 31 2.10 -8.94 5.93
CA ARG A 31 1.61 -9.75 4.81
C ARG A 31 0.08 -9.74 4.70
N ASP A 32 -0.61 -9.89 5.83
CA ASP A 32 -2.08 -9.93 5.91
C ASP A 32 -2.67 -8.56 6.28
N GLY A 33 -1.87 -7.49 6.16
CA GLY A 33 -2.29 -6.13 6.47
C GLY A 33 -3.23 -5.58 5.41
N VAL A 34 -4.31 -4.93 5.84
CA VAL A 34 -5.23 -4.20 4.97
C VAL A 34 -5.10 -2.71 5.27
N TYR A 35 -4.92 -1.93 4.21
CA TYR A 35 -4.68 -0.49 4.32
C TYR A 35 -5.66 0.27 3.44
N VAL A 36 -6.03 1.48 3.85
CA VAL A 36 -6.78 2.42 3.03
C VAL A 36 -5.79 3.28 2.26
N TYR A 37 -5.88 3.28 0.93
CA TYR A 37 -5.02 4.09 0.07
C TYR A 37 -5.54 5.53 -0.01
N PHE A 38 -4.78 6.53 0.43
CA PHE A 38 -5.21 7.93 0.42
C PHE A 38 -4.83 8.67 -0.87
N GLY A 39 -3.93 8.12 -1.67
CA GLY A 39 -3.45 8.75 -2.90
C GLY A 39 -1.94 8.99 -2.92
N GLU A 40 -1.48 9.42 -4.09
CA GLU A 40 -0.11 9.88 -4.32
C GLU A 40 0.15 11.24 -3.65
N ILE A 41 1.37 11.44 -3.15
CA ILE A 41 1.80 12.71 -2.56
C ILE A 41 2.26 13.63 -3.70
N PRO A 42 1.62 14.80 -3.94
CA PRO A 42 1.93 15.65 -5.10
C PRO A 42 3.41 16.07 -5.20
N ASN A 43 4.08 16.24 -4.06
CA ASN A 43 5.47 16.68 -3.98
C ASN A 43 6.47 15.49 -3.89
N MET A 44 5.99 14.24 -3.93
CA MET A 44 6.79 13.01 -3.92
C MET A 44 6.20 12.00 -4.92
N PRO A 45 6.44 12.19 -6.23
CA PRO A 45 5.92 11.30 -7.25
C PRO A 45 6.28 9.83 -6.99
N GLY A 46 5.34 8.93 -7.26
CA GLY A 46 5.47 7.49 -7.02
C GLY A 46 5.30 7.05 -5.55
N HIS A 47 5.10 7.99 -4.62
CA HIS A 47 4.91 7.69 -3.20
C HIS A 47 3.51 8.06 -2.73
N CYS A 48 2.95 7.27 -1.80
CA CYS A 48 1.60 7.46 -1.30
C CYS A 48 1.51 7.66 0.20
N VAL A 49 0.29 8.01 0.60
CA VAL A 49 -0.21 7.90 1.97
C VAL A 49 -1.14 6.69 2.05
N VAL A 50 -0.97 5.87 3.08
CA VAL A 50 -1.87 4.77 3.41
C VAL A 50 -2.19 4.79 4.92
N ALA A 51 -3.36 4.28 5.31
CA ALA A 51 -3.71 4.11 6.71
C ALA A 51 -4.02 2.65 7.02
N ASP A 52 -3.56 2.12 8.15
CA ASP A 52 -4.00 0.81 8.64
C ASP A 52 -5.52 0.81 8.82
N HIS A 53 -6.21 -0.12 8.17
CA HIS A 53 -7.68 -0.16 8.16
C HIS A 53 -8.27 -0.41 9.56
N ARG A 54 -7.54 -1.10 10.44
CA ARG A 54 -8.01 -1.45 11.79
C ARG A 54 -7.60 -0.41 12.83
N SER A 55 -6.34 0.01 12.82
CA SER A 55 -5.80 0.88 13.87
C SER A 55 -5.87 2.37 13.53
N GLY A 56 -6.14 2.73 12.26
CA GLY A 56 -6.10 4.10 11.77
C GLY A 56 -4.69 4.72 11.71
N ARG A 57 -3.63 3.93 11.91
CA ARG A 57 -2.25 4.43 11.88
C ARG A 57 -1.89 4.83 10.45
N ILE A 58 -1.44 6.07 10.29
CA ILE A 58 -1.08 6.64 8.98
C ILE A 58 0.41 6.40 8.69
N TYR A 59 0.68 6.01 7.45
CA TYR A 59 2.01 5.82 6.87
C TYR A 59 2.11 6.66 5.61
N SER A 60 3.24 7.36 5.42
CA SER A 60 3.47 8.21 4.25
C SER A 60 4.86 8.00 3.69
N GLY A 61 5.02 8.24 2.39
CA GLY A 61 6.32 8.17 1.72
C GLY A 61 6.72 6.75 1.32
N TYR A 62 5.76 5.85 1.10
CA TYR A 62 6.00 4.50 0.60
C TYR A 62 5.63 4.40 -0.88
N HIS A 63 6.33 3.55 -1.64
CA HIS A 63 6.08 3.40 -3.08
C HIS A 63 4.71 2.80 -3.37
N ILE A 64 4.00 3.42 -4.32
CA ILE A 64 2.67 2.98 -4.77
C ILE A 64 2.72 1.56 -5.34
N GLU A 65 3.78 1.20 -6.06
CA GLU A 65 3.94 -0.11 -6.72
C GLU A 65 3.98 -1.30 -5.75
N HIS A 66 4.23 -1.06 -4.47
CA HIS A 66 4.21 -2.11 -3.45
C HIS A 66 2.80 -2.36 -2.87
N PHE A 67 1.78 -1.66 -3.36
CA PHE A 67 0.40 -1.84 -2.92
C PHE A 67 -0.47 -2.30 -4.08
N ALA A 68 -1.23 -3.37 -3.85
CA ALA A 68 -2.24 -3.83 -4.78
C ALA A 68 -3.64 -3.62 -4.19
N GLU A 69 -4.55 -3.09 -4.99
CA GLU A 69 -5.97 -2.98 -4.64
C GLU A 69 -6.57 -4.37 -4.39
N ILE A 70 -7.37 -4.48 -3.33
CA ILE A 70 -8.13 -5.68 -3.03
C ILE A 70 -9.35 -5.72 -3.98
N PRO A 71 -9.52 -6.79 -4.77
CA PRO A 71 -10.69 -6.97 -5.61
C PRO A 71 -12.00 -6.98 -4.80
N GLU A 72 -13.09 -6.47 -5.37
CA GLU A 72 -14.39 -6.38 -4.68
C GLU A 72 -14.95 -7.75 -4.26
N ASP A 73 -14.57 -8.83 -4.96
CA ASP A 73 -14.92 -10.22 -4.65
C ASP A 73 -14.10 -10.83 -3.49
N GLU A 74 -13.05 -10.14 -3.04
CA GLU A 74 -12.20 -10.55 -1.91
C GLU A 74 -12.40 -9.70 -0.64
N ILE A 75 -13.34 -8.75 -0.65
CA ILE A 75 -13.70 -7.91 0.51
C ILE A 75 -14.68 -8.63 1.43
#